data_AF-A0A7W4G2L8-F1
#
_entry.id   AF-A0A7W4G2L8-F1
#
_cell.length_a   1.000
_cell.length_b   1.000
_cell.length_c   1.000
_cell.angle_alpha   90.00
_cell.angle_beta   90.00
_cell.angle_gamma   90.00
#
_symmetry.space_group_name_H-M   'P 1'
#
loop_
_entity.id
_entity.type
_entity.pdbx_description
1 polymer ?
#
loop_
_entity_poly.entity_id
_entity_poly.type
_entity_poly.pdbx_seq_one_letter_code
_entity_poly.pdbx_strand_id
1 'polypeptide(L)' 'MKTEISYRFESSQIANRFVHVLKNWSVNEVKTRLFNGGDSVKVTYTSDEGGFDYTSAELDDLAEKHGGKEV' A
#
# COMPACT_ATOMS: atom_id res chain seq x y z
N MET A 1 0.55 2.14 16.85
CA MET A 1 -0.81 2.43 16.33
C MET A 1 -1.09 1.66 15.03
N LYS A 2 -2.35 1.46 14.63
CA LYS A 2 -2.68 0.88 13.31
C LYS A 2 -2.93 2.00 12.33
N THR A 3 -2.21 1.97 11.21
CA THR A 3 -2.36 2.92 10.11
C THR A 3 -3.00 2.22 8.93
N GLU A 4 -3.92 2.91 8.26
CA GLU A 4 -4.61 2.41 7.06
C GLU A 4 -4.51 3.46 5.96
N ILE A 5 -4.04 3.03 4.79
CA ILE A 5 -3.90 3.88 3.60
C ILE A 5 -4.59 3.18 2.43
N SER A 6 -5.29 3.94 1.58
CA SER A 6 -5.95 3.40 0.40
C SER A 6 -5.33 3.98 -0.85
N TYR A 7 -5.00 3.10 -1.80
CA TYR A 7 -4.43 3.47 -3.10
C TYR A 7 -5.36 3.06 -4.21
N ARG A 8 -5.54 3.93 -5.19
CA ARG A 8 -6.27 3.64 -6.42
C ARG A 8 -5.30 3.56 -7.59
N PHE A 9 -5.53 2.57 -8.44
CA PHE A 9 -4.75 2.32 -9.66
C PHE A 9 -5.64 2.44 -10.90
N GLU A 10 -5.02 2.60 -12.07
CA GLU A 10 -5.73 2.69 -13.34
C GLU A 10 -6.49 1.41 -13.69
N SER A 11 -6.00 0.26 -13.25
CA SER A 11 -6.66 -1.03 -13.49
C SER A 11 -6.38 -2.06 -12.41
N SER A 12 -7.25 -3.08 -12.33
CA SER A 12 -7.09 -4.17 -11.38
C SER A 12 -5.82 -4.99 -11.59
N GLN A 13 -5.27 -4.99 -12.80
CA GLN A 13 -4.00 -5.67 -13.09
C GLN A 13 -2.82 -4.97 -12.40
N ILE A 14 -2.81 -3.64 -12.41
CA ILE A 14 -1.78 -2.83 -11.77
C ILE A 14 -1.91 -2.94 -10.25
N ALA A 15 -3.13 -2.84 -9.72
CA ALA A 15 -3.40 -3.05 -8.30
C ALA A 15 -2.92 -4.42 -7.80
N ASN A 16 -3.12 -5.49 -8.58
CA ASN A 16 -2.62 -6.82 -8.24
C ASN A 16 -1.08 -6.90 -8.25
N ARG A 17 -0.40 -6.18 -9.17
CA ARG A 17 1.07 -6.10 -9.16
C ARG A 17 1.58 -5.44 -7.89
N PHE A 18 0.99 -4.31 -7.51
CA PHE A 18 1.32 -3.61 -6.26
C PHE A 18 1.16 -4.52 -5.03
N VAL A 19 0.03 -5.23 -4.93
CA VAL A 19 -0.20 -6.24 -3.87
C VAL A 19 0.86 -7.34 -3.88
N HIS A 20 1.28 -7.82 -5.06
CA HIS A 20 2.33 -8.83 -5.15
C HIS A 20 3.70 -8.34 -4.68
N VAL A 21 4.02 -7.07 -4.95
CA VAL A 21 5.25 -6.47 -4.44
C VAL A 21 5.18 -6.34 -2.91
N LEU A 22 4.06 -5.86 -2.38
CA LEU A 22 3.85 -5.74 -0.93
C LEU A 22 3.92 -7.08 -0.18
N LYS A 23 3.58 -8.21 -0.82
CA LYS A 23 3.76 -9.55 -0.22
C LYS A 23 5.22 -9.93 0.03
N ASN A 24 6.16 -9.39 -0.74
CA ASN A 24 7.60 -9.66 -0.60
C ASN A 24 8.35 -8.44 -0.03
N TRP A 25 7.62 -7.46 0.49
CA TRP A 25 8.20 -6.20 0.91
C TRP A 25 8.87 -6.34 2.28
N SER A 26 10.13 -5.91 2.38
CA SER A 26 10.97 -6.14 3.57
C SER A 26 11.00 -4.96 4.55
N VAL A 27 10.27 -3.88 4.27
CA VAL A 27 10.27 -2.66 5.11
C VAL A 27 9.39 -2.84 6.34
N ASN A 28 8.17 -3.35 6.17
CA ASN A 28 7.23 -3.57 7.26
C ASN A 28 6.22 -4.68 6.92
N GLU A 29 5.66 -5.34 7.93
CA GLU A 29 4.57 -6.28 7.75
C GLU A 29 3.27 -5.51 7.47
N VAL A 30 2.79 -5.62 6.24
CA VAL A 30 1.57 -4.94 5.80
C VAL A 30 0.50 -5.95 5.37
N LYS A 31 -0.75 -5.61 5.65
CA LYS A 31 -1.93 -6.34 5.17
C LYS A 31 -2.57 -5.56 4.03
N THR A 32 -2.69 -6.21 2.89
CA THR A 32 -3.29 -5.60 1.70
C THR A 32 -4.64 -6.24 1.38
N ARG A 33 -5.62 -5.44 0.96
CA ARG A 33 -6.91 -5.92 0.46
C ARG A 33 -7.34 -5.15 -0.78
N LEU A 34 -7.70 -5.88 -1.83
CA LEU A 34 -8.33 -5.32 -3.03
C LEU A 34 -9.80 -4.98 -2.76
N PHE A 35 -10.26 -3.85 -3.28
CA PHE A 35 -11.65 -3.40 -3.23
C PHE A 35 -12.00 -2.58 -4.47
N ASN A 36 -13.26 -2.11 -4.57
CA ASN A 36 -13.76 -1.30 -5.69
C ASN A 36 -13.50 -1.93 -7.06
N GLY A 37 -14.03 -3.14 -7.33
CA GLY A 37 -13.79 -3.83 -8.61
C GLY A 37 -12.34 -4.33 -8.81
N GLY A 38 -11.49 -4.20 -7.78
CA GLY A 38 -10.10 -4.63 -7.78
C GLY A 38 -9.13 -3.57 -8.29
N ASP A 39 -9.58 -2.36 -8.64
CA ASP A 39 -8.71 -1.24 -9.02
C ASP A 39 -8.10 -0.49 -7.83
N SER A 40 -8.57 -0.77 -6.62
CA SER A 40 -8.12 -0.10 -5.40
C SER A 40 -7.57 -1.09 -4.38
N VAL A 41 -6.49 -0.72 -3.69
CA VAL A 41 -5.80 -1.52 -2.68
C VAL A 41 -5.80 -0.77 -1.36
N LYS A 42 -6.34 -1.38 -0.32
CA LYS A 42 -6.21 -0.89 1.05
C LYS A 42 -5.03 -1.57 1.72
N VAL A 43 -4.13 -0.80 2.28
CA VAL A 43 -2.94 -1.24 3.01
C VAL A 43 -3.12 -0.89 4.48
N THR A 44 -2.99 -1.88 5.34
CA THR A 44 -3.06 -1.72 6.80
C THR A 44 -1.75 -2.21 7.39
N TYR A 45 -1.12 -1.39 8.23
CA TYR A 45 0.13 -1.75 8.88
C TYR A 45 0.20 -1.21 10.31
N THR A 46 1.14 -1.73 11.09
CA THR A 46 1.35 -1.25 12.46
C THR A 46 2.51 -0.27 12.45
N SER A 47 2.23 0.99 12.79
CA SER A 47 3.23 2.03 12.99
C SER A 47 3.72 2.00 14.43
N ASP A 48 5.04 2.08 14.62
CA ASP A 48 5.66 2.12 15.94
C ASP A 48 5.53 3.54 16.52
N GLU A 49 5.12 3.66 17.79
CA GLU A 49 4.79 4.96 18.41
C GLU A 49 6.02 5.78 18.85
N GLY A 50 7.23 5.25 18.68
CA GLY A 50 8.47 5.86 19.16
C GLY A 50 9.30 6.62 18.11
N GLY A 51 8.93 6.60 16.83
CA GLY A 51 9.76 7.15 15.75
C GLY A 51 8.98 7.66 14.54
N PHE A 52 9.70 8.29 13.60
CA PHE A 52 9.15 8.64 12.29
C PHE A 52 8.86 7.34 11.53
N ASP A 53 7.59 7.12 11.20
CA ASP A 53 7.17 6.00 10.36
C ASP A 53 7.45 6.35 8.89
N TYR A 54 8.46 5.70 8.31
CA TYR A 54 8.78 5.81 6.88
C TYR A 54 7.92 4.87 6.03
N THR A 55 7.12 4.00 6.65
CA THR A 55 6.29 3.02 5.95
C THR A 55 5.30 3.71 5.01
N SER A 56 4.64 4.79 5.45
CA SER A 56 3.72 5.56 4.60
C SER A 56 4.44 6.16 3.39
N ALA A 57 5.57 6.84 3.58
CA ALA A 57 6.33 7.45 2.51
C ALA A 57 6.83 6.43 1.47
N GLU A 58 7.28 5.25 1.93
CA GLU A 58 7.69 4.18 1.03
C GLU A 58 6.50 3.54 0.30
N LEU A 59 5.33 3.45 0.94
CA LEU A 59 4.10 2.99 0.29
C LEU A 59 3.66 3.97 -0.79
N ASP A 60 3.76 5.28 -0.54
CA ASP A 60 3.45 6.33 -1.51
C ASP A 60 4.37 6.24 -2.73
N ASP A 61 5.68 6.18 -2.52
CA ASP A 61 6.67 6.06 -3.60
C ASP A 61 6.47 4.77 -4.41
N LEU A 62 6.18 3.65 -3.71
CA LEU A 62 5.87 2.39 -4.39
C LEU A 62 4.57 2.47 -5.19
N ALA A 63 3.52 3.07 -4.63
CA ALA A 63 2.25 3.24 -5.33
C ALA A 63 2.45 4.11 -6.58
N GLU A 64 3.18 5.23 -6.47
CA GLU A 64 3.48 6.13 -7.57
C GLU A 64 4.30 5.44 -8.68
N LYS A 65 5.30 4.62 -8.33
CA LYS A 65 6.05 3.78 -9.30
C LYS A 65 5.15 2.82 -10.09
N HIS A 66 4.05 2.40 -9.48
CA HIS A 66 3.04 1.57 -10.13
C HIS A 66 1.93 2.38 -10.81
N GLY A 67 1.99 3.72 -10.82
CA GLY A 67 0.96 4.59 -11.38
C GLY A 67 -0.30 4.70 -10.50
N GLY A 68 -0.19 4.32 -9.22
CA GLY A 68 -1.23 4.47 -8.22
C GLY A 68 -1.16 5.82 -7.51
N LYS A 69 -2.27 6.21 -6.88
CA LYS A 69 -2.37 7.41 -6.03
C LYS A 69 -3.14 7.11 -4.76
N GLU A 70 -2.78 7.74 -3.66
CA GLU A 70 -3.56 7.72 -2.42
C GLU A 70 -4.97 8.33 -2.65
N VAL A 71 -6.00 7.72 -2.06
CA VAL A 71 -7.42 8.14 -2.16
C VAL A 71 -8.18 8.04 -0.84
#